data_AF-A0A6B3IG54-F1
#
_entry.id   AF-A0A6B3IG54-F1
#
_cell.length_a   1.000
_cell.length_b   1.000
_cell.length_c   1.000
_cell.angle_alpha   90.00
_cell.angle_beta   90.00
_cell.angle_gamma   90.00
#
_symmetry.space_group_name_H-M   'P 1'
#
loop_
_entity.id
_entity.type
_entity.pdbx_description
1 polymer ?
#
loop_
_entity_poly.entity_id
_entity_poly.type
_entity_poly.pdbx_seq_one_letter_code
_entity_poly.pdbx_strand_id
1 'polypeptide(L)'
;GHLPPRLLHQGRSSAVPLDRTSVPLGLAGLSRESRAEESFALPPEATLLVVTDGVTEARDAARDFYPFDQRLGDWAGHGPRELLDALHVDLEKFTGGIRRDDVAAL
;
A
#
# COMPACT_ATOMS: atom_id res chain seq x y z
N GLY A 1 -4.77 12.07 1.58
CA GLY A 1 -4.82 11.38 0.28
C GLY A 1 -4.65 9.90 0.53
N HIS A 2 -5.12 9.04 -0.37
CA HIS A 2 -4.84 7.61 -0.27
C HIS A 2 -3.37 7.32 -0.53
N LEU A 3 -2.81 6.26 0.05
CA LEU A 3 -1.44 5.84 -0.23
C LEU A 3 -1.30 5.48 -1.72
N PRO A 4 -0.21 5.88 -2.39
CA PRO A 4 0.02 5.45 -3.76
C PRO A 4 0.07 3.91 -3.82
N PRO A 5 -0.67 3.26 -4.74
CA PRO A 5 -0.54 1.83 -4.97
C PRO A 5 0.90 1.43 -5.26
N ARG A 6 1.25 0.18 -4.96
CA ARG A 6 2.56 -0.39 -5.28
C ARG A 6 2.46 -1.35 -6.46
N LEU A 7 3.35 -1.18 -7.42
CA LEU A 7 3.52 -2.08 -8.55
C LEU A 7 4.74 -2.97 -8.28
N LEU A 8 4.50 -4.28 -8.22
CA LEU A 8 5.53 -5.29 -8.10
C LEU A 8 5.67 -5.99 -9.45
N HIS A 9 6.85 -5.89 -10.05
CA HIS A 9 7.12 -6.44 -11.38
C HIS A 9 8.62 -6.70 -11.54
N GLN A 10 8.97 -7.86 -12.12
CA GLN A 10 10.37 -8.27 -12.36
C GLN A 10 11.26 -8.21 -11.11
N GLY A 11 10.73 -8.63 -9.95
CA GLY A 11 11.49 -8.62 -8.70
C GLY A 11 11.75 -7.22 -8.14
N ARG A 12 10.99 -6.20 -8.57
CA ARG A 12 11.09 -4.83 -8.07
C ARG A 12 9.73 -4.33 -7.61
N SER A 13 9.72 -3.60 -6.49
CA SER A 13 8.57 -2.82 -6.02
C SER A 13 8.77 -1.34 -6.36
N SER A 14 7.71 -0.67 -6.78
CA SER A 14 7.70 0.77 -7.07
C SER A 14 6.35 1.38 -6.77
N ALA A 15 6.30 2.67 -6.40
CA ALA A 15 5.04 3.38 -6.32
C ALA A 15 4.49 3.64 -7.73
N VAL A 16 3.18 3.45 -7.92
CA VAL A 16 2.51 3.89 -9.14
C VAL A 16 2.56 5.43 -9.15
N PRO A 17 3.12 6.06 -10.19
CA PRO A 17 3.18 7.51 -10.29
C PRO A 17 1.79 8.04 -10.63
N LEU A 18 0.99 8.30 -9.60
CA LEU A 18 -0.28 9.00 -9.71
C LEU A 18 -0.02 10.48 -9.42
N ASP A 19 -0.23 11.33 -10.42
CA ASP A 19 0.01 12.77 -10.31
C ASP A 19 -1.16 13.49 -9.61
N ARG A 20 -2.33 12.83 -9.52
CA ARG A 20 -3.56 13.44 -9.00
C ARG A 20 -3.93 12.91 -7.64
N THR A 21 -3.78 13.73 -6.60
CA THR A 21 -4.39 13.48 -5.29
C THR A 21 -5.66 14.31 -5.13
N SER A 22 -6.77 13.67 -4.79
CA SER A 22 -8.03 14.36 -4.47
C SER A 22 -8.27 14.44 -2.96
N VAL A 23 -9.12 15.38 -2.55
CA VAL A 23 -9.66 15.45 -1.18
C VAL A 23 -10.44 14.19 -0.82
N PRO A 24 -10.56 13.85 0.48
CA PRO A 24 -11.42 12.76 0.94
C PRO A 24 -12.85 12.88 0.43
N LEU A 25 -13.53 11.73 0.33
CA LEU A 25 -14.95 11.67 -0.04
C LEU A 25 -15.78 12.51 0.94
N GLY A 26 -16.80 13.18 0.43
CA GLY A 26 -17.64 14.11 1.21
C GLY A 26 -17.08 15.53 1.33
N LEU A 27 -15.80 15.78 0.97
CA LEU A 27 -15.18 17.11 1.01
C LEU A 27 -15.01 17.75 -0.37
N ALA A 28 -15.63 17.19 -1.42
CA ALA A 28 -15.50 17.70 -2.78
C ALA A 28 -15.92 19.18 -2.92
N GLY A 29 -16.93 19.62 -2.16
CA GLY A 29 -17.37 21.03 -2.15
C GLY A 29 -16.36 22.02 -1.55
N LEU A 30 -15.29 21.52 -0.89
CA LEU A 30 -14.18 22.33 -0.38
C LEU A 30 -12.99 22.38 -1.35
N SER A 31 -13.03 21.63 -2.45
CA SER A 31 -12.00 21.63 -3.49
C SER A 31 -12.50 22.41 -4.72
N ARG A 32 -11.59 23.15 -5.34
CA ARG A 32 -11.82 23.77 -6.65
C ARG A 32 -11.52 22.82 -7.81
N GLU A 33 -10.89 21.69 -7.53
CA GLU A 33 -10.53 20.67 -8.52
C GLU A 33 -11.63 19.61 -8.64
N SER A 34 -12.06 19.35 -9.87
CA SER A 34 -12.94 18.22 -10.18
C SER A 34 -12.17 16.91 -10.05
N ARG A 35 -12.80 15.89 -9.47
CA ARG A 35 -12.24 14.54 -9.45
C ARG A 35 -12.06 14.05 -10.89
N ALA A 36 -10.85 13.65 -11.22
CA ALA A 36 -10.48 13.14 -12.53
C ALA A 36 -9.93 11.72 -12.40
N GLU A 37 -10.13 10.93 -13.45
CA GLU A 37 -9.55 9.59 -13.58
C GLU A 37 -8.09 9.69 -14.05
N GLU A 38 -7.27 8.76 -13.60
CA GLU A 38 -5.88 8.62 -14.02
C GLU A 38 -5.62 7.15 -14.36
N SER A 39 -4.91 6.92 -15.46
CA SER A 39 -4.66 5.59 -16.01
C SER A 39 -3.16 5.36 -16.15
N PHE A 40 -2.72 4.15 -15.83
CA PHE A 40 -1.35 3.71 -16.02
C PHE A 40 -1.32 2.32 -16.65
N ALA A 41 -0.20 1.96 -17.26
CA ALA A 41 -0.02 0.63 -17.83
C ALA A 41 0.28 -0.38 -16.70
N LEU A 42 -0.52 -1.45 -16.63
CA LEU A 42 -0.25 -2.62 -15.79
C LEU A 42 0.35 -3.71 -16.69
N PRO A 43 1.66 -4.00 -16.60
CA PRO A 43 2.29 -5.04 -17.40
C PRO A 43 1.70 -6.43 -17.10
N PRO A 44 1.73 -7.37 -18.06
CA PRO A 44 1.47 -8.77 -17.78
C PRO A 44 2.38 -9.28 -16.66
N GLU A 45 1.88 -10.18 -15.82
CA GLU A 45 2.60 -10.76 -14.68
C GLU A 45 3.00 -9.75 -13.58
N ALA A 46 2.57 -8.49 -13.67
CA ALA A 46 2.74 -7.53 -12.60
C ALA A 46 1.63 -7.67 -11.55
N THR A 47 1.99 -7.43 -10.29
CA THR A 47 1.04 -7.35 -9.18
C THR A 47 0.84 -5.89 -8.79
N LEU A 48 -0.42 -5.44 -8.75
CA LEU A 48 -0.80 -4.16 -8.16
C LEU A 48 -1.26 -4.42 -6.73
N LEU A 49 -0.60 -3.80 -5.76
CA LEU A 49 -0.93 -3.87 -4.35
C LEU A 49 -1.51 -2.53 -3.88
N VAL A 50 -2.69 -2.57 -3.28
CA VAL A 50 -3.37 -1.42 -2.67
C VAL A 50 -3.53 -1.68 -1.18
N VAL A 51 -3.14 -0.72 -0.34
CA VAL A 51 -3.18 -0.86 1.12
C VAL A 51 -3.81 0.36 1.79
N THR A 52 -4.38 0.15 2.98
CA THR A 52 -4.73 1.27 3.88
C THR A 52 -3.51 1.79 4.62
N ASP A 53 -3.63 3.00 5.17
CA ASP A 53 -2.64 3.59 6.07
C ASP A 53 -2.38 2.75 7.31
N GLY A 54 -3.36 1.98 7.80
CA GLY A 54 -3.16 1.00 8.87
C GLY A 54 -2.01 0.01 8.64
N VAL A 55 -1.60 -0.26 7.38
CA VAL A 55 -0.38 -1.04 7.07
C VAL A 55 0.88 -0.22 7.33
N THR A 56 0.99 0.96 6.74
CA THR A 56 2.21 1.79 6.83
C THR A 56 2.37 2.45 8.20
N GLU A 57 1.26 2.70 8.89
CA GLU A 57 1.20 3.30 10.21
C GLU A 57 1.21 2.26 11.34
N ALA A 58 1.24 0.96 11.00
CA ALA A 58 1.47 -0.11 11.96
C ALA A 58 2.79 0.12 12.70
N ARG A 59 2.81 -0.21 14.00
CA ARG A 59 3.95 0.06 14.87
C ARG A 59 4.36 -1.15 15.68
N ASP A 60 5.65 -1.30 15.87
CA ASP A 60 6.22 -2.29 16.78
C ASP A 60 6.15 -1.83 18.25
N ALA A 61 6.77 -2.61 19.14
CA ALA A 61 6.88 -2.29 20.56
C ALA A 61 7.72 -1.03 20.85
N ALA A 62 8.69 -0.71 19.99
CA ALA A 62 9.47 0.53 20.07
C ALA A 62 8.70 1.75 19.55
N ARG A 63 7.52 1.52 18.94
CA ARG A 63 6.65 2.48 18.26
C ARG A 63 7.21 2.95 16.90
N ASP A 64 8.14 2.21 16.34
CA ASP A 64 8.68 2.45 15.01
C ASP A 64 7.66 2.01 13.96
N PHE A 65 7.59 2.78 12.86
CA PHE A 65 6.66 2.50 11.77
C PHE A 65 7.08 1.28 10.95
N TYR A 66 6.09 0.57 10.41
CA TYR A 66 6.33 -0.58 9.55
C TYR A 66 7.15 -0.19 8.31
N PRO A 67 8.31 -0.82 8.06
CA PRO A 67 9.19 -0.47 6.94
C PRO A 67 8.66 -1.04 5.60
N PHE A 68 7.45 -0.63 5.22
CA PHE A 68 6.65 -1.21 4.14
C PHE A 68 7.41 -1.36 2.82
N ASP A 69 8.04 -0.29 2.32
CA ASP A 69 8.74 -0.32 1.03
C ASP A 69 9.96 -1.23 1.03
N GLN A 70 10.67 -1.33 2.17
CA GLN A 70 11.79 -2.25 2.33
C GLN A 70 11.30 -3.71 2.27
N ARG A 71 10.22 -4.02 2.98
CA ARG A 71 9.63 -5.38 3.03
C ARG A 71 9.10 -5.83 1.68
N LEU A 72 8.44 -4.95 0.93
CA LEU A 72 7.98 -5.26 -0.41
C LEU A 72 9.12 -5.61 -1.37
N GLY A 73 10.31 -5.03 -1.16
CA GLY A 73 11.51 -5.40 -1.94
C GLY A 73 11.85 -6.89 -1.82
N ASP A 74 11.67 -7.46 -0.63
CA ASP A 74 11.96 -8.87 -0.34
C ASP A 74 10.95 -9.83 -1.01
N TRP A 75 9.75 -9.34 -1.35
CA TRP A 75 8.65 -10.14 -1.90
C TRP A 75 8.28 -9.77 -3.33
N ALA A 76 9.07 -8.94 -4.00
CA ALA A 76 8.73 -8.42 -5.32
C ALA A 76 8.71 -9.48 -6.45
N GLY A 77 9.12 -10.72 -6.15
CA GLY A 77 8.96 -11.89 -7.02
C GLY A 77 7.79 -12.81 -6.67
N HIS A 78 7.04 -12.54 -5.60
CA HIS A 78 5.90 -13.34 -5.19
C HIS A 78 4.69 -13.12 -6.09
N GLY A 79 3.86 -14.16 -6.22
CA GLY A 79 2.52 -14.00 -6.78
C GLY A 79 1.58 -13.23 -5.82
N PRO A 80 0.40 -12.76 -6.28
CA PRO A 80 -0.49 -11.93 -5.46
C PRO A 80 -0.90 -12.54 -4.12
N ARG A 81 -1.21 -13.84 -4.07
CA ARG A 81 -1.57 -14.54 -2.82
C ARG A 81 -0.38 -14.67 -1.87
N GLU A 82 0.76 -15.08 -2.38
CA GLU A 82 2.00 -15.22 -1.60
C GLU A 82 2.46 -13.87 -1.03
N LEU A 83 2.25 -12.78 -1.77
CA LEU A 83 2.51 -11.42 -1.32
C LEU A 83 1.60 -11.03 -0.15
N LEU A 84 0.29 -11.28 -0.26
CA LEU A 84 -0.66 -10.99 0.81
C LEU A 84 -0.38 -11.81 2.08
N ASP A 85 -0.07 -13.10 1.92
CA ASP A 85 0.29 -13.99 3.03
C ASP A 85 1.57 -13.52 3.72
N ALA A 86 2.61 -13.15 2.94
CA ALA A 86 3.86 -12.63 3.48
C ALA A 86 3.67 -11.31 4.23
N LEU A 87 2.90 -10.38 3.66
CA LEU A 87 2.56 -9.11 4.31
C LEU A 87 1.80 -9.33 5.62
N HIS A 88 0.82 -10.23 5.63
CA HIS A 88 0.02 -10.52 6.81
C HIS A 88 0.89 -11.08 7.95
N VAL A 89 1.69 -12.11 7.67
CA VAL A 89 2.57 -12.76 8.67
C VAL A 89 3.62 -11.79 9.21
N ASP A 90 4.23 -10.98 8.33
CA ASP A 90 5.27 -10.04 8.76
C ASP A 90 4.67 -8.87 9.56
N LEU A 91 3.48 -8.37 9.22
CA LEU A 91 2.77 -7.37 10.02
C LEU A 91 2.41 -7.88 11.42
N GLU A 92 1.89 -9.10 11.53
CA GLU A 92 1.60 -9.71 12.84
C GLU A 92 2.86 -9.83 13.68
N LYS A 93 3.95 -10.31 13.07
CA LYS A 93 5.25 -10.43 13.74
C LYS A 93 5.81 -9.08 14.16
N PHE A 94 5.74 -8.07 13.29
CA PHE A 94 6.28 -6.73 13.54
C PHE A 94 5.52 -6.02 14.67
N THR A 95 4.19 -6.11 14.67
CA THR A 95 3.33 -5.46 15.68
C THR A 95 3.25 -6.23 16.99
N GLY A 96 3.79 -7.46 17.06
CA GLY A 96 3.56 -8.36 18.19
C GLY A 96 2.09 -8.73 18.37
N GLY A 97 1.32 -8.74 17.28
CA GLY A 97 -0.13 -9.00 17.27
C GLY A 97 -1.02 -7.82 17.67
N ILE A 98 -0.46 -6.66 18.04
CA ILE A 98 -1.25 -5.50 18.48
C ILE A 98 -1.51 -4.56 17.30
N ARG A 99 -2.74 -4.55 16.80
CA ARG A 99 -3.19 -3.62 15.75
C ARG A 99 -3.89 -2.41 16.37
N ARG A 100 -3.51 -1.21 15.93
CA ARG A 100 -4.08 0.06 16.41
C ARG A 100 -5.09 0.68 15.45
N ASP A 101 -5.14 0.17 14.23
CA ASP A 101 -5.97 0.67 13.14
C ASP A 101 -6.40 -0.46 12.21
N ASP A 102 -7.35 -0.17 11.32
CA ASP A 102 -7.87 -1.10 10.33
C ASP A 102 -6.86 -1.33 9.19
N VAL A 103 -6.52 -2.60 9.00
CA VAL A 103 -5.59 -3.05 7.96
C VAL A 103 -6.38 -3.73 6.85
N ALA A 104 -6.29 -3.17 5.64
CA ALA A 104 -6.75 -3.83 4.42
C ALA A 104 -5.64 -3.80 3.35
N ALA A 105 -5.54 -4.89 2.60
CA ALA A 105 -4.62 -5.07 1.49
C ALA A 105 -5.33 -5.85 0.36
N LEU A 106 -5.13 -5.42 -0.87
CA LEU A 106 -5.73 -5.97 -2.09
C LEU A 106 -4.69 -6.10 -3.19
#